data_AF-A0A916UFD9-F1
#
_entry.id   AF-A0A916UFD9-F1
#
_cell.length_a   1.000
_cell.length_b   1.000
_cell.length_c   1.000
_cell.angle_alpha   90.00
_cell.angle_beta   90.00
_cell.angle_gamma   90.00
#
_symmetry.space_group_name_H-M   'P 1'
#
loop_
_entity.id
_entity.type
_entity.pdbx_description
1 polymer ?
#
loop_
_entity_poly.entity_id
_entity_poly.type
_entity_poly.pdbx_seq_one_letter_code
_entity_poly.pdbx_strand_id
1 'polypeptide(L)'
;MVTLSGVGVAAAKPFDTPPTPALCAGGVAVPQSFVAGDNGSLPPESVTYVINEQGGPGAMVAWLNVTEALSGAVAFGTVDLEPTPIGETAVAPLAMAETGPGTVLSAMFGLYENSRGETCVLLPGFTSDEVPAGTAVAAD
;
A
#
# COMPACT_ATOMS: atom_id res chain seq x y z
N MET A 1 30.72 1.20 7.13
CA MET A 1 30.23 2.59 7.16
C MET A 1 29.69 2.89 5.78
N VAL A 2 28.38 2.73 5.59
CA VAL A 2 27.72 3.05 4.32
C VAL A 2 27.14 4.45 4.47
N THR A 3 27.63 5.36 3.65
CA THR A 3 27.17 6.74 3.51
C THR A 3 25.80 6.73 2.82
N LEU A 4 24.77 7.21 3.50
CA LEU A 4 23.45 7.49 2.92
C LEU A 4 23.50 8.88 2.29
N SER A 5 23.65 8.95 0.97
CA SER A 5 23.60 10.20 0.20
C SER A 5 22.61 10.04 -0.94
N GLY A 6 21.46 10.70 -0.81
CA GLY A 6 20.40 10.77 -1.82
C GLY A 6 19.16 9.95 -1.48
N VAL A 7 18.38 10.36 -0.46
CA VAL A 7 17.10 9.73 -0.15
C VAL A 7 16.03 10.34 -1.08
N GLY A 8 15.81 9.75 -2.25
CA GLY A 8 14.56 9.94 -2.98
C GLY A 8 13.47 9.22 -2.20
N VAL A 9 12.68 9.97 -1.45
CA VAL A 9 11.63 9.43 -0.58
C VAL A 9 10.54 8.84 -1.48
N ALA A 10 10.24 7.54 -1.33
CA ALA A 10 9.02 6.97 -1.90
C ALA A 10 7.84 7.88 -1.52
N ALA A 11 7.04 8.31 -2.50
CA ALA A 11 6.00 9.30 -2.24
C ALA A 11 4.87 8.63 -1.45
N ALA A 12 4.86 8.84 -0.13
CA ALA A 12 3.78 8.43 0.74
C ALA A 12 2.53 9.26 0.42
N LYS A 13 1.44 8.61 0.05
CA LYS A 13 0.16 9.24 -0.25
C LYS A 13 -0.92 8.69 0.69
N PRO A 14 -1.64 9.54 1.45
CA PRO A 14 -2.85 9.10 2.15
C PRO A 14 -3.90 8.59 1.17
N PHE A 15 -4.73 7.63 1.58
CA PHE A 15 -5.87 7.21 0.75
C PHE A 15 -6.77 8.42 0.40
N ASP A 16 -7.16 8.53 -0.87
CA ASP A 16 -8.04 9.62 -1.36
C ASP A 16 -9.36 9.68 -0.59
N THR A 17 -9.91 8.51 -0.24
CA THR A 17 -11.02 8.36 0.69
C THR A 17 -10.63 7.30 1.71
N PRO A 18 -10.32 7.67 2.96
CA PRO A 18 -9.88 6.69 3.96
C PRO A 18 -11.00 5.70 4.32
N PRO A 19 -10.66 4.45 4.68
CA PRO A 19 -11.64 3.49 5.19
C PRO A 19 -12.35 4.04 6.42
N THR A 20 -13.64 3.73 6.56
CA THR A 20 -14.41 4.11 7.75
C THR A 20 -14.38 2.96 8.74
N PRO A 21 -13.71 3.10 9.91
CA PRO A 21 -13.74 2.09 10.94
C PRO A 21 -15.13 2.05 11.61
N ALA A 22 -15.67 0.85 11.77
CA ALA A 22 -16.89 0.57 12.51
C ALA A 22 -16.61 -0.47 13.60
N LEU A 23 -17.46 -0.48 14.62
CA LEU A 23 -17.43 -1.43 15.74
C LEU A 23 -16.16 -1.38 16.63
N CYS A 24 -15.34 -0.33 16.49
CA CYS A 24 -14.22 -0.05 17.39
C CYS A 24 -14.22 1.44 17.79
N ALA A 25 -13.96 1.75 19.05
CA ALA A 25 -14.02 3.12 19.57
C ALA A 25 -12.69 3.86 19.36
N GLY A 26 -11.58 3.13 19.25
CA GLY A 26 -10.26 3.66 18.97
C GLY A 26 -10.06 4.16 17.54
N GLY A 27 -10.92 3.72 16.60
CA GLY A 27 -10.72 3.97 15.17
C GLY A 27 -9.47 3.24 14.64
N VAL A 28 -8.94 3.75 13.52
CA VAL A 28 -7.69 3.30 12.89
C VAL A 28 -6.93 4.51 12.36
N ALA A 29 -5.61 4.44 12.32
CA ALA A 29 -4.78 5.40 11.63
C ALA A 29 -5.12 5.47 10.13
N VAL A 30 -4.91 6.64 9.54
CA VAL A 30 -5.18 6.86 8.11
C VAL A 30 -4.24 5.99 7.27
N PRO A 31 -4.76 5.10 6.41
CA PRO A 31 -3.92 4.28 5.56
C PRO A 31 -3.20 5.10 4.49
N GLN A 32 -2.05 4.61 4.06
CA GLN A 32 -1.20 5.23 3.06
C GLN A 32 -0.81 4.22 1.98
N SER A 33 -0.64 4.71 0.75
CA SER A 33 0.00 4.01 -0.36
C SER A 33 1.37 4.62 -0.63
N PHE A 34 2.27 3.78 -1.16
CA PHE A 34 3.60 4.17 -1.60
C PHE A 34 3.87 3.51 -2.95
N VAL A 35 4.41 4.30 -3.89
CA VAL A 35 4.95 3.81 -5.16
C VAL A 35 6.44 4.12 -5.23
N ALA A 36 7.17 3.41 -6.08
CA ALA A 36 8.58 3.69 -6.33
C ALA A 36 8.75 5.15 -6.80
N GLY A 37 9.71 5.87 -6.18
CA GLY A 37 10.17 7.17 -6.66
C GLY A 37 11.49 7.05 -7.43
N ASP A 38 11.99 8.18 -7.95
CA ASP A 38 13.13 8.24 -8.88
C ASP A 38 14.45 7.62 -8.35
N ASN A 39 14.63 7.45 -7.03
CA ASN A 39 15.82 6.83 -6.41
C ASN A 39 15.45 5.60 -5.55
N GLY A 40 14.50 4.80 -6.05
CA GLY A 40 13.63 3.84 -5.35
C GLY A 40 14.24 2.95 -4.25
N SER A 41 13.61 3.00 -3.07
CA SER A 41 13.71 1.96 -2.02
C SER A 41 12.60 0.90 -2.12
N LEU A 42 11.67 1.05 -3.07
CA LEU A 42 10.57 0.10 -3.34
C LEU A 42 10.72 -0.50 -4.74
N PRO A 43 10.31 -1.75 -4.95
CA PRO A 43 10.30 -2.35 -6.29
C PRO A 43 9.47 -1.52 -7.28
N PRO A 44 9.92 -1.35 -8.53
CA PRO A 44 9.08 -0.76 -9.57
C PRO A 44 7.82 -1.61 -9.80
N GLU A 45 6.82 -1.05 -10.49
CA GLU A 45 5.60 -1.79 -10.88
C GLU A 45 4.81 -2.38 -9.69
N SER A 46 4.98 -1.77 -8.51
CA SER A 46 4.33 -2.20 -7.28
C SER A 46 3.75 -1.03 -6.50
N VAL A 47 2.74 -1.34 -5.68
CA VAL A 47 2.18 -0.45 -4.66
C VAL A 47 2.33 -1.11 -3.30
N THR A 48 2.85 -0.35 -2.34
CA THR A 48 2.90 -0.76 -0.93
C THR A 48 1.82 -0.03 -0.14
N TYR A 49 1.02 -0.76 0.63
CA TYR A 49 -0.05 -0.21 1.47
C TYR A 49 0.30 -0.37 2.94
N VAL A 50 0.01 0.66 3.75
CA VAL A 50 0.34 0.69 5.19
C VAL A 50 -0.79 1.29 5.99
N ILE A 51 -1.06 0.73 7.17
CA ILE A 51 -1.77 1.44 8.24
C ILE A 51 -0.72 1.85 9.26
N ASN A 52 -0.46 3.16 9.42
CA ASN A 52 0.68 3.67 10.18
C ASN A 52 0.43 3.67 11.71
N GLU A 53 0.18 2.48 12.26
CA GLU A 53 0.03 2.21 13.68
C GLU A 53 0.53 0.80 14.04
N GLN A 54 0.74 0.54 15.32
CA GLN A 54 1.08 -0.81 15.83
C GLN A 54 -0.17 -1.69 15.94
N GLY A 55 -0.84 -1.92 14.82
CA GLY A 55 -2.02 -2.79 14.73
C GLY A 55 -1.68 -4.23 14.35
N GLY A 56 -2.70 -5.07 14.35
CA GLY A 56 -2.64 -6.48 13.97
C GLY A 56 -2.96 -6.74 12.49
N PRO A 57 -3.08 -8.02 12.11
CA PRO A 57 -3.40 -8.42 10.74
C PRO A 57 -4.88 -8.18 10.39
N GLY A 58 -5.20 -8.32 9.11
CA GLY A 58 -6.54 -8.71 8.66
C GLY A 58 -7.20 -7.80 7.63
N ALA A 59 -6.85 -6.51 7.61
CA ALA A 59 -7.31 -5.63 6.54
C ALA A 59 -6.79 -6.16 5.21
N MET A 60 -7.58 -6.10 4.15
CA MET A 60 -7.18 -6.47 2.81
C MET A 60 -7.28 -5.28 1.86
N VAL A 61 -6.48 -5.32 0.80
CA VAL A 61 -6.55 -4.37 -0.30
C VAL A 61 -6.87 -5.12 -1.58
N ALA A 62 -8.01 -4.81 -2.18
CA ALA A 62 -8.28 -5.17 -3.57
C ALA A 62 -7.72 -4.07 -4.48
N TRP A 63 -7.14 -4.45 -5.61
CA TRP A 63 -6.56 -3.50 -6.56
C TRP A 63 -6.88 -3.89 -8.00
N LEU A 64 -6.90 -2.89 -8.89
CA LEU A 64 -7.11 -3.02 -10.33
C LEU A 64 -6.20 -2.03 -11.07
N ASN A 65 -5.40 -2.53 -12.01
CA ASN A 65 -4.69 -1.67 -12.95
C ASN A 65 -5.64 -1.29 -14.10
N VAL A 66 -6.12 -0.05 -14.09
CA VAL A 66 -7.10 0.42 -15.09
C VAL A 66 -6.45 0.73 -16.44
N THR A 67 -5.16 1.08 -16.46
CA THR A 67 -4.43 1.29 -17.71
C THR A 67 -4.33 -0.02 -18.50
N GLU A 68 -3.98 -1.12 -17.83
CA GLU A 68 -4.00 -2.44 -18.45
C GLU A 68 -5.41 -2.85 -18.86
N ALA A 69 -6.41 -2.68 -17.99
CA ALA A 69 -7.80 -3.04 -18.27
C ALA A 69 -8.33 -2.37 -19.55
N LEU A 70 -8.00 -1.10 -19.76
CA LEU A 70 -8.38 -0.36 -20.96
C LEU A 70 -7.65 -0.83 -22.22
N SER A 71 -6.47 -1.44 -22.08
CA SER A 71 -5.72 -2.07 -23.18
C SER A 71 -6.20 -3.49 -23.52
N GLY A 72 -7.13 -4.05 -22.74
CA GLY A 72 -7.67 -5.40 -22.91
C GLY A 72 -6.95 -6.48 -22.10
N ALA A 73 -5.93 -6.12 -21.31
CA ALA A 73 -5.30 -6.99 -20.32
C ALA A 73 -5.94 -6.76 -18.95
N VAL A 74 -6.31 -7.80 -18.21
CA VAL A 74 -6.95 -7.63 -16.90
C VAL A 74 -5.95 -7.97 -15.80
N ALA A 75 -5.44 -6.94 -15.12
CA ALA A 75 -4.57 -7.07 -13.95
C ALA A 75 -5.28 -6.55 -12.70
N PHE A 76 -5.65 -7.48 -11.81
CA PHE A 76 -6.30 -7.20 -10.54
C PHE A 76 -5.92 -8.29 -9.53
N GLY A 77 -6.08 -7.98 -8.25
CA GLY A 77 -5.81 -8.94 -7.19
C GLY A 77 -6.23 -8.43 -5.83
N THR A 78 -5.87 -9.21 -4.82
CA THR A 78 -6.02 -8.87 -3.40
C THR A 78 -4.74 -9.15 -2.67
N VAL A 79 -4.41 -8.32 -1.68
CA VAL A 79 -3.31 -8.55 -0.75
C VAL A 79 -3.79 -8.28 0.67
N ASP A 80 -3.34 -9.10 1.62
CA ASP A 80 -3.67 -8.94 3.04
C ASP A 80 -2.58 -8.10 3.72
N LEU A 81 -2.98 -7.21 4.63
CA LEU A 81 -2.04 -6.49 5.49
C LEU A 81 -1.57 -7.41 6.62
N GLU A 82 -0.26 -7.55 6.71
CA GLU A 82 0.41 -8.33 7.74
C GLU A 82 1.30 -7.43 8.60
N PRO A 83 1.36 -7.66 9.93
CA PRO A 83 2.29 -6.96 10.81
C PRO A 83 3.73 -7.19 10.34
N THR A 84 4.35 -6.15 9.79
CA THR A 84 5.69 -6.22 9.21
C THR A 84 6.64 -5.29 9.97
N PRO A 85 7.85 -5.75 10.33
CA PRO A 85 8.87 -4.88 10.92
C PRO A 85 9.26 -3.72 9.97
N ILE A 86 9.24 -2.49 10.50
CA ILE A 86 9.72 -1.28 9.81
C ILE A 86 10.90 -0.72 10.61
N GLY A 87 12.12 -0.94 10.11
CA GLY A 87 13.34 -0.60 10.84
C GLY A 87 13.59 -1.53 12.03
N GLU A 88 14.30 -1.05 13.05
CA GLU A 88 14.77 -1.90 14.15
C GLU A 88 13.76 -2.08 15.30
N THR A 89 12.79 -1.17 15.44
CA THR A 89 11.96 -1.08 16.65
C THR A 89 10.46 -0.94 16.40
N ALA A 90 10.03 -0.79 15.15
CA ALA A 90 8.62 -0.59 14.82
C ALA A 90 8.07 -1.78 14.01
N VAL A 91 6.77 -2.03 14.18
CA VAL A 91 5.98 -2.95 13.37
C VAL A 91 4.76 -2.18 12.91
N ALA A 92 4.40 -2.29 11.63
CA ALA A 92 3.12 -1.80 11.14
C ALA A 92 2.50 -2.80 10.15
N PRO A 93 1.17 -2.84 10.04
CA PRO A 93 0.47 -3.61 9.03
C PRO A 93 0.80 -3.11 7.63
N LEU A 94 1.27 -4.02 6.78
CA LEU A 94 1.86 -3.75 5.48
C LEU A 94 1.42 -4.81 4.47
N ALA A 95 1.21 -4.38 3.23
CA ALA A 95 1.01 -5.27 2.09
C ALA A 95 1.71 -4.68 0.86
N MET A 96 2.28 -5.52 0.01
CA MET A 96 2.85 -5.10 -1.27
C MET A 96 2.15 -5.86 -2.40
N ALA A 97 1.68 -5.13 -3.40
CA ALA A 97 1.07 -5.69 -4.59
C ALA A 97 1.93 -5.38 -5.81
N GLU A 98 2.24 -6.41 -6.61
CA GLU A 98 2.79 -6.26 -7.95
C GLU A 98 1.63 -5.97 -8.91
N THR A 99 1.48 -4.72 -9.30
CA THR A 99 0.29 -4.22 -10.00
C THR A 99 0.54 -3.94 -11.48
N GLY A 100 1.82 -3.93 -11.90
CA GLY A 100 2.22 -3.39 -13.19
C GLY A 100 2.24 -1.86 -13.20
N PRO A 101 2.75 -1.24 -14.28
CA PRO A 101 2.79 0.20 -14.43
C PRO A 101 1.44 0.81 -14.86
N GLY A 102 1.30 2.11 -14.63
CA GLY A 102 0.12 2.90 -14.99
C GLY A 102 -0.78 3.19 -13.79
N THR A 103 -2.02 3.54 -14.07
CA THR A 103 -2.97 3.95 -13.03
C THR A 103 -3.59 2.72 -12.36
N VAL A 104 -3.41 2.64 -11.04
CA VAL A 104 -3.98 1.59 -10.19
C VAL A 104 -5.05 2.18 -9.29
N LEU A 105 -6.20 1.53 -9.23
CA LEU A 105 -7.26 1.80 -8.26
C LEU A 105 -7.25 0.75 -7.17
N SER A 106 -7.30 1.18 -5.92
CA SER A 106 -7.22 0.28 -4.77
C SER A 106 -8.30 0.58 -3.74
N ALA A 107 -8.80 -0.47 -3.10
CA ALA A 107 -9.79 -0.40 -2.05
C ALA A 107 -9.34 -1.20 -0.82
N MET A 108 -9.26 -0.54 0.35
CA MET A 108 -8.91 -1.18 1.62
C MET A 108 -10.16 -1.43 2.46
N PHE A 109 -10.37 -2.67 2.89
CA PHE A 109 -11.55 -3.09 3.66
C PHE A 109 -11.28 -4.38 4.46
N GLY A 110 -12.26 -4.83 5.24
CA GLY A 110 -12.20 -6.10 5.96
C GLY A 110 -12.14 -5.95 7.48
N LEU A 111 -11.74 -7.01 8.17
CA LEU A 111 -11.58 -6.99 9.63
C LEU A 111 -10.15 -6.60 9.98
N TYR A 112 -9.95 -5.73 10.97
CA TYR A 112 -8.63 -5.25 11.33
C TYR A 112 -8.52 -5.06 12.84
N GLU A 113 -7.41 -5.50 13.44
CA GLU A 113 -7.13 -5.21 14.85
C GLU A 113 -6.33 -3.90 14.96
N ASN A 114 -6.89 -2.88 15.60
CA ASN A 114 -6.21 -1.59 15.76
C ASN A 114 -5.12 -1.62 16.84
N SER A 115 -4.39 -0.52 16.99
CA SER A 115 -3.32 -0.41 18.01
C SER A 115 -3.78 -0.49 19.48
N ARG A 116 -5.09 -0.58 19.73
CA ARG A 116 -5.68 -0.81 21.06
C ARG A 116 -6.13 -2.26 21.27
N GLY A 117 -5.90 -3.13 20.30
CA GLY A 117 -6.37 -4.52 20.33
C GLY A 117 -7.87 -4.67 20.08
N GLU A 118 -8.54 -3.65 19.53
CA GLU A 118 -9.96 -3.71 19.18
C GLU A 118 -10.11 -4.22 17.73
N THR A 119 -11.02 -5.17 17.51
CA THR A 119 -11.40 -5.56 16.15
C THR A 119 -12.34 -4.51 15.54
N CYS A 120 -11.86 -3.83 14.52
CA CYS A 120 -12.61 -2.93 13.66
C CYS A 120 -13.15 -3.65 12.42
N VAL A 121 -14.35 -3.27 11.98
CA VAL A 121 -14.80 -3.53 10.60
C VAL A 121 -14.46 -2.31 9.77
N LEU A 122 -13.60 -2.46 8.77
CA LEU A 122 -13.25 -1.40 7.83
C LEU A 122 -14.21 -1.41 6.65
N LEU A 123 -15.07 -0.39 6.58
CA LEU A 123 -15.82 -0.10 5.36
C LEU A 123 -14.85 0.43 4.30
N PRO A 124 -15.04 0.06 3.01
CA PRO A 124 -14.07 0.37 1.96
C PRO A 124 -13.66 1.84 1.89
N GLY A 125 -12.35 2.07 1.97
CA GLY A 125 -11.71 3.30 1.54
C GLY A 125 -10.99 3.09 0.21
N PHE A 126 -10.78 4.16 -0.57
CA PHE A 126 -10.26 4.09 -1.92
C PHE A 126 -9.07 5.02 -2.14
N THR A 127 -8.17 4.61 -3.02
CA THR A 127 -7.09 5.45 -3.52
C THR A 127 -6.81 5.13 -4.98
N SER A 128 -6.22 6.10 -5.68
CA SER A 128 -5.62 5.93 -7.00
C SER A 128 -4.12 6.21 -6.93
N ASP A 129 -3.30 5.39 -7.57
CA ASP A 129 -1.85 5.56 -7.59
C ASP A 129 -1.34 5.46 -9.03
N GLU A 130 -0.38 6.31 -9.39
CA GLU A 130 0.32 6.22 -10.68
C GLU A 130 1.62 5.45 -10.47
N VAL A 131 1.66 4.23 -10.98
CA VAL A 131 2.78 3.31 -10.77
C VAL A 131 3.77 3.44 -11.92
N PRO A 132 5.05 3.77 -11.64
CA PRO A 132 6.05 3.91 -12.69
C PRO A 132 6.39 2.55 -13.31
N ALA A 133 6.69 2.57 -14.61
CA ALA A 133 7.31 1.45 -15.31
C ALA A 133 8.71 1.19 -14.78
N GLY A 134 9.09 -0.09 -14.71
CA GLY A 134 10.48 -0.45 -14.48
C GLY A 134 11.36 0.13 -15.59
N THR A 135 12.55 0.60 -15.25
CA THR A 135 13.55 0.91 -16.28
C THR A 135 13.89 -0.39 -17.00
N ALA A 136 13.43 -0.52 -18.25
CA ALA A 136 13.87 -1.59 -19.12
C ALA A 136 15.39 -1.51 -19.28
N VAL A 137 16.12 -2.51 -18.78
CA VAL A 137 17.52 -2.67 -19.15
C VAL A 137 17.51 -3.01 -20.63
N ALA A 138 17.97 -2.09 -21.47
CA ALA A 138 18.20 -2.38 -22.87
C ALA A 138 19.16 -3.58 -22.93
N ALA A 139 18.69 -4.70 -23.48
CA ALA A 139 19.55 -5.81 -23.82
C ALA A 139 20.43 -5.36 -24.99
N ASP A 140 21.73 -5.21 -24.73
CA ASP A 140 22.78 -5.11 -25.75
C ASP A 140 23.02 -6.49 -26.40
#